data_AF-A0A429ZR39-F1
#
_entry.id   AF-A0A429ZR39-F1
#
_cell.length_a   1.000
_cell.length_b   1.000
_cell.length_c   1.000
_cell.angle_alpha   90.00
_cell.angle_beta   90.00
_cell.angle_gamma   90.00
#
_symmetry.space_group_name_H-M   'P 1'
#
loop_
_entity.id
_entity.type
_entity.pdbx_description
1 polymer ?
#
loop_
_entity_poly.entity_id
_entity_poly.type
_entity_poly.pdbx_seq_one_letter_code
_entity_poly.pdbx_strand_id
1 'polypeptide(L)'
;MDNKIERMRGYSALASWAVWESNRADGEFKNEADLVEDIDFSIYEDQLKKSNTIFVAMNPGGEFDEEKAKLATRKIENKERPWNNFHNVGRSRDYLLAQAIKGTPEYGSYMTDFFPIVGSNSSTITKFINSIDNKELLERLILEFDEEISLLLPKEKEIRLLCIGKKPYEWSEKFLINSKLKLKKTYKIFYIPHYSGANNGGIKNEAEKLGVENYYPTVVKTILKKIRDEQ
;
A
#
# COMPACT_ATOMS: atom_id res chain seq x y z
N MET A 1 22.27 8.97 -12.81
CA MET A 1 20.91 8.40 -12.66
C MET A 1 20.53 8.50 -11.20
N ASP A 2 19.33 9.01 -10.91
CA ASP A 2 18.77 9.06 -9.55
C ASP A 2 18.21 7.68 -9.23
N ASN A 3 19.05 6.79 -8.68
CA ASN A 3 18.67 5.41 -8.37
C ASN A 3 17.67 5.42 -7.20
N LYS A 4 16.39 5.30 -7.55
CA LYS A 4 15.26 5.40 -6.60
C LYS A 4 15.28 4.25 -5.60
N ILE A 5 15.67 3.06 -6.06
CA ILE A 5 15.80 1.85 -5.23
C ILE A 5 16.84 2.09 -4.14
N GLU A 6 18.02 2.59 -4.51
CA GLU A 6 19.08 2.89 -3.53
C GLU A 6 18.68 4.02 -2.59
N ARG A 7 18.09 5.11 -3.10
CA ARG A 7 17.64 6.23 -2.27
C ARG A 7 16.60 5.79 -1.23
N MET A 8 15.70 4.88 -1.60
CA MET A 8 14.62 4.42 -0.74
C MET A 8 14.99 3.18 0.08
N ARG A 9 16.23 2.64 -0.01
CA ARG A 9 16.64 1.37 0.63
C ARG A 9 16.28 1.25 2.11
N GLY A 10 16.28 2.37 2.85
CA GLY A 10 15.91 2.42 4.26
C GLY A 10 14.44 2.10 4.56
N TYR A 11 13.60 1.93 3.54
CA TYR A 11 12.19 1.57 3.64
C TYR A 11 11.87 0.20 3.02
N SER A 12 12.89 -0.50 2.52
CA SER A 12 12.76 -1.73 1.74
C SER A 12 12.13 -2.92 2.49
N ALA A 13 12.02 -2.85 3.82
CA ALA A 13 11.32 -3.88 4.60
C ALA A 13 9.80 -3.68 4.68
N LEU A 14 9.32 -2.45 4.48
CA LEU A 14 7.91 -2.06 4.67
C LEU A 14 7.20 -1.72 3.36
N ALA A 15 7.98 -1.35 2.35
CA ALA A 15 7.48 -0.85 1.10
C ALA A 15 7.90 -1.71 -0.08
N SER A 16 7.16 -1.55 -1.16
CA SER A 16 7.37 -2.24 -2.43
C SER A 16 6.82 -1.41 -3.58
N TRP A 17 6.69 -2.03 -4.76
CA TRP A 17 6.20 -1.43 -5.98
C TRP A 17 5.09 -2.29 -6.57
N ALA A 18 4.10 -1.65 -7.20
CA ALA A 18 2.97 -2.30 -7.84
C ALA A 18 3.41 -2.97 -9.17
N VAL A 19 4.30 -3.94 -9.05
CA VAL A 19 4.92 -4.74 -10.08
C VAL A 19 4.83 -6.18 -9.60
N TRP A 20 4.30 -7.06 -10.44
CA TRP A 20 4.26 -8.50 -10.21
C TRP A 20 4.74 -9.20 -11.46
N GLU A 21 5.43 -10.32 -11.27
CA GLU A 21 5.82 -11.25 -12.33
C GLU A 21 4.99 -12.52 -12.23
N SER A 22 4.64 -13.06 -13.39
CA SER A 22 3.89 -14.31 -13.50
C SER A 22 4.83 -15.42 -13.96
N ASN A 23 4.78 -16.58 -13.30
CA ASN A 23 5.48 -17.78 -13.75
C ASN A 23 4.74 -18.53 -14.88
N ARG A 24 3.57 -18.02 -15.32
CA ARG A 24 2.80 -18.57 -16.43
C ARG A 24 3.31 -18.05 -17.77
N ALA A 25 3.26 -18.89 -18.80
CA ALA A 25 3.63 -18.50 -20.16
C ALA A 25 2.72 -17.42 -20.77
N ASP A 26 1.46 -17.31 -20.32
CA ASP A 26 0.52 -16.26 -20.77
C ASP A 26 0.67 -14.94 -19.98
N GLY A 27 1.52 -14.91 -18.95
CA GLY A 27 1.74 -13.74 -18.10
C GLY A 27 0.52 -13.34 -17.25
N GLU A 28 -0.53 -14.16 -17.17
CA GLU A 28 -1.72 -13.88 -16.37
C GLU A 28 -1.53 -14.26 -14.89
N PHE A 29 -2.45 -13.87 -14.01
CA PHE A 29 -2.38 -14.16 -12.58
C PHE A 29 -3.70 -14.77 -12.10
N LYS A 30 -3.92 -16.07 -12.24
CA LYS A 30 -5.22 -16.69 -11.90
C LYS A 30 -5.33 -17.04 -10.43
N ASN A 31 -4.23 -17.32 -9.76
CA ASN A 31 -4.16 -17.66 -8.34
C ASN A 31 -2.79 -17.27 -7.75
N GLU A 32 -2.61 -17.52 -6.46
CA GLU A 32 -1.40 -17.19 -5.70
C GLU A 32 -0.14 -17.88 -6.25
N ALA A 33 -0.24 -19.10 -6.76
CA ALA A 33 0.90 -19.87 -7.24
C ALA A 33 1.44 -19.35 -8.58
N ASP A 34 0.71 -18.45 -9.24
CA ASP A 34 1.17 -17.82 -10.47
C ASP A 34 2.16 -16.67 -10.20
N LEU A 35 2.26 -16.18 -8.96
CA LEU A 35 3.16 -15.09 -8.57
C LEU A 35 4.60 -15.59 -8.39
N VAL A 36 5.56 -14.82 -8.87
CA VAL A 36 6.98 -15.00 -8.52
C VAL A 36 7.24 -14.35 -7.15
N GLU A 37 7.73 -15.15 -6.21
CA GLU A 37 8.31 -14.71 -4.94
C GLU A 37 9.79 -14.32 -5.23
N ASP A 38 10.28 -13.17 -4.76
CA ASP A 38 11.65 -12.64 -5.02
C ASP A 38 11.88 -11.93 -6.39
N ILE A 39 11.00 -10.97 -6.74
CA ILE A 39 11.17 -10.09 -7.91
C ILE A 39 12.38 -9.15 -7.72
N ASP A 40 13.24 -9.07 -8.73
CA ASP A 40 14.30 -8.04 -8.78
C ASP A 40 13.75 -6.72 -9.34
N PHE A 41 13.33 -5.81 -8.46
CA PHE A 41 12.77 -4.52 -8.87
C PHE A 41 13.76 -3.60 -9.59
N SER A 42 15.07 -3.88 -9.54
CA SER A 42 16.07 -3.06 -10.24
C SER A 42 15.90 -3.13 -11.76
N ILE A 43 15.41 -4.25 -12.30
CA ILE A 43 15.15 -4.41 -13.75
C ILE A 43 13.96 -3.55 -14.22
N TYR A 44 13.13 -3.09 -13.29
CA TYR A 44 11.94 -2.28 -13.55
C TYR A 44 12.16 -0.79 -13.30
N GLU A 45 13.38 -0.31 -13.05
CA GLU A 45 13.64 1.07 -12.59
C GLU A 45 12.97 2.16 -13.44
N ASP A 46 12.93 2.00 -14.77
CA ASP A 46 12.28 2.91 -15.72
C ASP A 46 10.74 2.86 -15.66
N GLN A 47 10.20 1.78 -15.09
CA GLN A 47 8.77 1.58 -14.90
C GLN A 47 8.29 2.05 -13.52
N LEU A 48 9.20 2.17 -12.55
CA LEU A 48 8.86 2.58 -11.20
C LEU A 48 8.52 4.06 -11.13
N LYS A 49 7.48 4.39 -10.36
CA LYS A 49 7.13 5.75 -9.95
C LYS A 49 6.86 6.70 -11.13
N LYS A 50 5.99 6.29 -12.05
CA LYS A 50 5.57 7.15 -13.18
C LYS A 50 4.59 8.27 -12.79
N SER A 51 4.04 8.23 -11.57
CA SER A 51 3.07 9.21 -11.08
C SER A 51 3.30 9.55 -9.60
N ASN A 52 2.54 10.52 -9.10
CA ASN A 52 2.45 10.87 -7.67
C ASN A 52 1.45 9.99 -6.89
N THR A 53 1.10 8.83 -7.45
CA THR A 53 0.15 7.88 -6.86
C THR A 53 0.87 6.83 -6.04
N ILE A 54 0.34 6.55 -4.85
CA ILE A 54 0.88 5.58 -3.91
C ILE A 54 -0.27 4.71 -3.40
N PHE A 55 -0.04 3.40 -3.36
CA PHE A 55 -0.94 2.48 -2.66
C PHE A 55 -0.59 2.40 -1.19
N VAL A 56 -1.60 2.50 -0.33
CA VAL A 56 -1.41 2.37 1.11
C VAL A 56 -2.32 1.31 1.70
N ALA A 57 -1.73 0.27 2.28
CA ALA A 57 -2.42 -0.77 3.03
C ALA A 57 -2.41 -0.44 4.55
N MET A 58 -2.98 -1.33 5.37
CA MET A 58 -3.20 -1.04 6.79
C MET A 58 -1.88 -1.08 7.57
N ASN A 59 -1.27 -2.25 7.64
CA ASN A 59 -0.07 -2.57 8.41
C ASN A 59 0.44 -3.97 8.01
N PRO A 60 1.72 -4.29 8.29
CA PRO A 60 2.27 -5.62 8.01
C PRO A 60 1.54 -6.73 8.77
N GLY A 61 1.29 -7.86 8.10
CA GLY A 61 0.74 -9.06 8.72
C GLY A 61 1.73 -9.72 9.69
N GLY A 62 1.20 -10.44 10.69
CA GLY A 62 2.01 -11.18 11.66
C GLY A 62 1.36 -11.30 13.03
N GLU A 63 2.11 -11.81 14.00
CA GLU A 63 1.70 -11.81 15.40
C GLU A 63 1.94 -10.44 16.01
N PHE A 64 0.92 -9.91 16.69
CA PHE A 64 1.03 -8.61 17.36
C PHE A 64 1.80 -8.75 18.67
N ASP A 65 2.78 -7.87 18.86
CA ASP A 65 3.59 -7.73 20.06
C ASP A 65 3.62 -6.25 20.44
N GLU A 66 3.08 -5.93 21.62
CA GLU A 66 2.91 -4.54 22.05
C GLU A 66 4.25 -3.82 22.29
N GLU A 67 5.23 -4.51 22.86
CA GLU A 67 6.54 -3.92 23.16
C GLU A 67 7.32 -3.67 21.86
N LYS A 68 7.23 -4.57 20.88
CA LYS A 68 7.76 -4.31 19.54
C LYS A 68 7.01 -3.19 18.82
N ALA A 69 5.69 -3.11 18.97
CA ALA A 69 4.88 -2.06 18.38
C ALA A 69 5.28 -0.66 18.89
N LYS A 70 5.64 -0.54 20.18
CA LYS A 70 6.14 0.70 20.79
C LYS A 70 7.47 1.17 20.19
N LEU A 71 8.27 0.23 19.69
CA LEU A 71 9.57 0.48 19.04
C LEU A 71 9.48 0.62 17.51
N ALA A 72 8.29 0.55 16.94
CA ALA A 72 8.11 0.56 15.49
C ALA A 72 8.70 1.83 14.84
N THR A 73 9.22 1.68 13.64
CA THR A 73 9.67 2.77 12.77
C THR A 73 9.47 2.37 11.33
N ARG A 74 9.34 3.35 10.44
CA ARG A 74 9.27 3.11 9.00
C ARG A 74 10.64 2.88 8.36
N LYS A 75 11.72 3.36 9.01
CA LYS A 75 13.10 3.29 8.51
C LYS A 75 13.70 1.92 8.83
N ILE A 76 13.26 0.88 8.14
CA ILE A 76 13.74 -0.49 8.25
C ILE A 76 14.23 -0.98 6.88
N GLU A 77 15.50 -1.37 6.82
CA GLU A 77 16.10 -2.01 5.65
C GLU A 77 15.99 -3.54 5.77
N ASN A 78 15.51 -4.21 4.73
CA ASN A 78 15.60 -5.67 4.62
C ASN A 78 16.72 -6.03 3.64
N LYS A 79 17.84 -6.51 4.16
CA LYS A 79 19.01 -6.86 3.34
C LYS A 79 18.89 -8.20 2.63
N GLU A 80 18.08 -9.11 3.17
CA GLU A 80 17.93 -10.46 2.63
C GLU A 80 16.87 -10.50 1.53
N ARG A 81 15.74 -9.79 1.75
CA ARG A 81 14.63 -9.72 0.81
C ARG A 81 14.02 -8.32 0.76
N PRO A 82 14.73 -7.34 0.16
CA PRO A 82 14.21 -5.98 0.01
C PRO A 82 13.03 -5.94 -0.97
N TRP A 83 12.10 -5.00 -0.77
CA TRP A 83 11.02 -4.69 -1.71
C TRP A 83 10.02 -5.83 -1.94
N ASN A 84 9.66 -6.59 -0.91
CA ASN A 84 8.62 -7.61 -1.09
C ASN A 84 7.22 -6.98 -1.17
N ASN A 85 6.42 -7.40 -2.15
CA ASN A 85 5.00 -7.04 -2.16
C ASN A 85 4.31 -7.61 -0.91
N PHE A 86 3.22 -6.95 -0.50
CA PHE A 86 2.58 -7.06 0.82
C PHE A 86 2.52 -8.48 1.40
N HIS A 87 2.22 -9.49 0.59
CA HIS A 87 2.11 -10.86 1.06
C HIS A 87 2.76 -11.87 0.12
N ASN A 88 3.91 -11.54 -0.48
CA ASN A 88 4.67 -12.41 -1.39
C ASN A 88 5.19 -13.72 -0.77
N VAL A 89 4.75 -14.12 0.43
CA VAL A 89 5.06 -15.41 1.05
C VAL A 89 3.76 -16.02 1.59
N GLY A 90 3.24 -17.04 0.89
CA GLY A 90 2.12 -17.88 1.34
C GLY A 90 0.71 -17.31 1.11
N ARG A 91 -0.18 -18.13 0.52
CA ARG A 91 -1.67 -18.02 0.44
C ARG A 91 -2.26 -16.60 0.37
N SER A 92 -1.62 -15.67 -0.33
CA SER A 92 -2.16 -14.33 -0.50
C SER A 92 -3.00 -14.18 -1.76
N ARG A 93 -4.02 -13.33 -1.67
CA ARG A 93 -4.82 -12.89 -2.80
C ARG A 93 -4.21 -11.68 -3.53
N ASP A 94 -2.92 -11.42 -3.35
CA ASP A 94 -2.17 -10.36 -4.04
C ASP A 94 -2.30 -10.48 -5.57
N TYR A 95 -2.50 -11.69 -6.11
CA TYR A 95 -2.75 -11.92 -7.53
C TYR A 95 -3.97 -11.13 -8.05
N LEU A 96 -4.99 -10.89 -7.21
CA LEU A 96 -6.15 -10.08 -7.60
C LEU A 96 -5.78 -8.61 -7.77
N LEU A 97 -4.89 -8.08 -6.92
CA LEU A 97 -4.35 -6.74 -7.08
C LEU A 97 -3.44 -6.67 -8.31
N ALA A 98 -2.57 -7.66 -8.51
CA ALA A 98 -1.74 -7.77 -9.69
C ALA A 98 -2.58 -7.71 -10.99
N GLN A 99 -3.65 -8.51 -11.07
CA GLN A 99 -4.59 -8.46 -12.19
C GLN A 99 -5.25 -7.09 -12.36
N ALA A 100 -5.63 -6.43 -11.26
CA ALA A 100 -6.27 -5.12 -11.27
C ALA A 100 -5.34 -4.03 -11.81
N ILE A 101 -4.06 -4.08 -11.47
CA ILE A 101 -3.07 -3.06 -11.85
C ILE A 101 -2.42 -3.35 -13.21
N LYS A 102 -2.38 -4.63 -13.64
CA LYS A 102 -1.81 -5.01 -14.93
C LYS A 102 -2.44 -4.20 -16.06
N GLY A 103 -1.60 -3.48 -16.80
CA GLY A 103 -1.98 -2.65 -17.95
C GLY A 103 -2.60 -1.29 -17.58
N THR A 104 -2.59 -0.88 -16.31
CA THR A 104 -3.07 0.45 -15.90
C THR A 104 -1.90 1.42 -15.67
N PRO A 105 -2.14 2.74 -15.69
CA PRO A 105 -1.11 3.74 -15.37
C PRO A 105 -0.52 3.63 -13.95
N GLU A 106 -1.21 2.94 -13.04
CA GLU A 106 -0.77 2.71 -11.67
C GLU A 106 0.28 1.60 -11.55
N TYR A 107 0.55 0.84 -12.62
CA TYR A 107 1.64 -0.12 -12.64
C TYR A 107 2.99 0.55 -12.36
N GLY A 108 3.78 -0.03 -11.45
CA GLY A 108 5.03 0.57 -10.97
C GLY A 108 4.85 1.66 -9.91
N SER A 109 3.63 1.96 -9.46
CA SER A 109 3.41 2.88 -8.33
C SER A 109 4.02 2.32 -7.05
N TYR A 110 4.41 3.21 -6.15
CA TYR A 110 4.93 2.79 -4.85
C TYR A 110 3.81 2.23 -3.97
N MET A 111 4.13 1.25 -3.13
CA MET A 111 3.20 0.61 -2.20
C MET A 111 3.83 0.57 -0.81
N THR A 112 3.05 0.84 0.22
CA THR A 112 3.49 0.71 1.60
C THR A 112 2.31 0.49 2.53
N ASP A 113 2.56 0.13 3.77
CA ASP A 113 1.56 0.21 4.83
C ASP A 113 1.49 1.59 5.49
N PHE A 114 0.32 1.93 6.04
CA PHE A 114 0.09 3.19 6.76
C PHE A 114 0.87 3.23 8.08
N PHE A 115 0.80 2.16 8.88
CA PHE A 115 1.61 2.02 10.10
C PHE A 115 2.57 0.81 10.01
N PRO A 116 3.83 0.94 10.43
CA PRO A 116 4.80 -0.16 10.48
C PRO A 116 4.61 -1.09 11.71
N ILE A 117 3.36 -1.29 12.14
CA ILE A 117 3.03 -2.08 13.33
C ILE A 117 2.60 -3.47 12.88
N VAL A 118 3.35 -4.50 13.24
CA VAL A 118 3.04 -5.88 12.85
C VAL A 118 1.78 -6.38 13.57
N GLY A 119 0.83 -6.96 12.84
CA GLY A 119 -0.29 -7.68 13.42
C GLY A 119 -1.46 -7.93 12.47
N SER A 120 -1.92 -9.18 12.39
CA SER A 120 -3.01 -9.57 11.48
C SER A 120 -4.42 -9.26 12.00
N ASN A 121 -4.60 -9.03 13.30
CA ASN A 121 -5.91 -8.71 13.88
C ASN A 121 -6.15 -7.19 13.88
N SER A 122 -6.98 -6.74 12.93
CA SER A 122 -7.31 -5.31 12.76
C SER A 122 -7.89 -4.67 14.03
N SER A 123 -8.62 -5.42 14.87
CA SER A 123 -9.21 -4.89 16.10
C SER A 123 -8.16 -4.59 17.16
N THR A 124 -7.15 -5.47 17.30
CA THR A 124 -6.01 -5.27 18.20
C THR A 124 -5.19 -4.07 17.76
N ILE A 125 -4.86 -4.00 16.47
CA ILE A 125 -4.12 -2.86 15.90
C ILE A 125 -4.89 -1.55 16.08
N THR A 126 -6.20 -1.55 15.81
CA THR A 126 -7.06 -0.37 15.99
C THR A 126 -7.10 0.09 17.46
N LYS A 127 -7.13 -0.84 18.43
CA LYS A 127 -7.07 -0.50 19.85
C LYS A 127 -5.74 0.16 20.19
N PHE A 128 -4.62 -0.41 19.73
CA PHE A 128 -3.29 0.16 19.96
C PHE A 128 -3.18 1.59 19.39
N ILE A 129 -3.61 1.80 18.14
CA ILE A 129 -3.56 3.11 17.45
C ILE A 129 -4.49 4.15 18.10
N ASN A 130 -5.56 3.72 18.76
CA ASN A 130 -6.47 4.65 19.43
C ASN A 130 -6.15 4.85 20.92
N SER A 131 -5.14 4.16 21.46
CA SER A 131 -4.69 4.38 22.83
C SER A 131 -4.05 5.76 22.96
N ILE A 132 -4.43 6.49 24.01
CA ILE A 132 -3.84 7.80 24.31
C ILE A 132 -2.35 7.70 24.64
N ASP A 133 -1.94 6.60 25.27
CA ASP A 133 -0.54 6.37 25.68
C ASP A 133 0.40 6.26 24.48
N ASN A 134 -0.14 5.93 23.29
CA ASN A 134 0.62 5.76 22.06
C ASN A 134 0.63 7.03 21.19
N LYS A 135 0.06 8.14 21.66
CA LYS A 135 -0.12 9.35 20.83
C LYS A 135 1.19 9.87 20.25
N GLU A 136 2.24 10.03 21.05
CA GLU A 136 3.52 10.56 20.60
C GLU A 136 4.21 9.63 19.58
N LEU A 137 4.12 8.32 19.82
CA LEU A 137 4.57 7.31 18.86
C LEU A 137 3.86 7.46 17.52
N LEU A 138 2.54 7.59 17.52
CA LEU A 138 1.76 7.73 16.29
C LEU A 138 2.09 9.03 15.56
N GLU A 139 2.19 10.15 16.27
CA GLU A 139 2.60 11.42 15.65
C GLU A 139 3.97 11.30 14.97
N ARG A 140 4.94 10.65 15.62
CA ARG A 140 6.24 10.33 15.01
C ARG A 140 6.07 9.46 13.75
N LEU A 141 5.30 8.38 13.82
CA LEU A 141 5.10 7.47 12.68
C LEU A 141 4.42 8.15 11.48
N ILE A 142 3.50 9.10 11.73
CA ILE A 142 2.88 9.92 10.67
C ILE A 142 3.90 10.86 10.03
N LEU A 143 4.76 11.50 10.83
CA LEU A 143 5.85 12.33 10.31
C LEU A 143 6.85 11.49 9.51
N GLU A 144 7.18 10.28 9.96
CA GLU A 144 8.03 9.35 9.22
C GLU A 144 7.39 8.93 7.88
N PHE A 145 6.05 8.76 7.83
CA PHE A 145 5.33 8.45 6.59
C PHE A 145 5.47 9.62 5.60
N ASP A 146 5.22 10.85 6.07
CA ASP A 146 5.36 12.04 5.25
C ASP A 146 6.81 12.29 4.79
N GLU A 147 7.80 11.95 5.62
CA GLU A 147 9.21 11.96 5.26
C GLU A 147 9.54 10.95 4.17
N GLU A 148 9.07 9.72 4.30
CA GLU A 148 9.25 8.67 3.29
C GLU A 148 8.70 9.12 1.93
N ILE A 149 7.45 9.61 1.91
CA ILE A 149 6.83 10.07 0.68
C ILE A 149 7.54 11.32 0.14
N SER A 150 8.06 12.18 1.01
CA SER A 150 8.88 13.33 0.60
C SER A 150 10.21 12.94 -0.01
N LEU A 151 10.87 11.89 0.51
CA LEU A 151 12.09 11.34 -0.07
C LEU A 151 11.81 10.67 -1.41
N LEU A 152 10.71 9.95 -1.52
CA LEU A 152 10.29 9.32 -2.76
C LEU A 152 9.97 10.36 -3.83
N LEU A 153 9.12 11.34 -3.52
CA LEU A 153 8.54 12.33 -4.42
C LEU A 153 8.94 13.77 -4.00
N PRO A 154 10.22 14.17 -4.09
CA PRO A 154 10.69 15.45 -3.55
C PRO A 154 10.07 16.67 -4.23
N LYS A 155 9.70 16.55 -5.52
CA LYS A 155 9.14 17.64 -6.32
C LYS A 155 7.61 17.75 -6.28
N GLU A 156 6.91 16.70 -5.85
CA GLU A 156 5.45 16.69 -5.82
C GLU A 156 4.95 17.34 -4.54
N LYS A 157 4.04 18.31 -4.64
CA LYS A 157 3.44 18.93 -3.44
C LYS A 157 2.24 18.12 -2.93
N GLU A 158 1.41 17.67 -3.85
CA GLU A 158 0.23 16.85 -3.58
C GLU A 158 0.45 15.40 -3.99
N ILE A 159 0.02 14.49 -3.12
CA ILE A 159 0.18 13.05 -3.26
C ILE A 159 -1.20 12.40 -3.35
N ARG A 160 -1.35 11.47 -4.28
CA ARG A 160 -2.59 10.69 -4.45
C ARG A 160 -2.43 9.36 -3.71
N LEU A 161 -3.18 9.18 -2.62
CA LEU A 161 -3.16 7.95 -1.83
C LEU A 161 -4.35 7.06 -2.19
N LEU A 162 -4.04 5.89 -2.74
CA LEU A 162 -5.00 4.81 -2.98
C LEU A 162 -5.01 3.89 -1.75
N CYS A 163 -5.97 4.11 -0.86
CA CYS A 163 -6.11 3.39 0.39
C CYS A 163 -6.78 2.04 0.16
N ILE A 164 -6.04 0.95 0.39
CA ILE A 164 -6.50 -0.42 0.23
C ILE A 164 -7.28 -0.85 1.47
N GLY A 165 -8.60 -0.65 1.43
CA GLY A 165 -9.51 -0.99 2.51
C GLY A 165 -9.86 0.19 3.41
N LYS A 166 -10.83 -0.05 4.29
CA LYS A 166 -11.50 1.00 5.07
C LYS A 166 -10.58 1.63 6.11
N LYS A 167 -9.76 0.84 6.80
CA LYS A 167 -8.87 1.32 7.86
C LYS A 167 -7.78 2.29 7.38
N PRO A 168 -6.98 1.98 6.35
CA PRO A 168 -6.03 2.96 5.83
C PRO A 168 -6.72 4.22 5.29
N TYR A 169 -7.94 4.12 4.75
CA TYR A 169 -8.71 5.31 4.35
C TYR A 169 -9.10 6.19 5.55
N GLU A 170 -9.73 5.60 6.58
CA GLU A 170 -10.09 6.30 7.83
C GLU A 170 -8.87 6.93 8.52
N TRP A 171 -7.74 6.22 8.56
CA TRP A 171 -6.51 6.74 9.15
C TRP A 171 -5.89 7.84 8.32
N SER A 172 -5.93 7.75 6.99
CA SER A 172 -5.47 8.83 6.12
C SER A 172 -6.32 10.09 6.33
N GLU A 173 -7.65 9.95 6.43
CA GLU A 173 -8.54 11.07 6.74
C GLU A 173 -8.21 11.69 8.11
N LYS A 174 -8.04 10.85 9.15
CA LYS A 174 -7.75 11.30 10.52
C LYS A 174 -6.39 11.98 10.64
N PHE A 175 -5.33 11.35 10.13
CA PHE A 175 -3.96 11.71 10.45
C PHE A 175 -3.23 12.50 9.36
N LEU A 176 -3.74 12.49 8.11
CA LEU A 176 -3.15 13.24 7.00
C LEU A 176 -4.02 14.42 6.58
N ILE A 177 -5.34 14.21 6.38
CA ILE A 177 -6.26 15.27 5.94
C ILE A 177 -6.62 16.22 7.09
N ASN A 178 -7.08 15.65 8.20
CA ASN A 178 -7.48 16.40 9.40
C ASN A 178 -6.32 16.56 10.40
N SER A 179 -5.09 16.43 9.91
CA SER A 179 -3.90 16.46 10.75
C SER A 179 -3.71 17.83 11.39
N LYS A 180 -3.28 17.82 12.66
CA LYS A 180 -2.71 19.01 13.31
C LYS A 180 -1.19 19.08 13.14
N LEU A 181 -0.58 18.03 12.59
CA LEU A 181 0.86 17.95 12.36
C LEU A 181 1.24 18.77 11.12
N LYS A 182 2.44 19.34 11.15
CA LYS A 182 3.00 20.06 10.01
C LYS A 182 3.62 19.08 9.02
N LEU A 183 2.80 18.58 8.10
CA LEU A 183 3.22 17.70 7.01
C LEU A 183 3.89 18.51 5.87
N LYS A 184 4.87 17.91 5.20
CA LYS A 184 5.57 18.47 4.04
C LYS A 184 4.73 18.33 2.76
N LYS A 185 3.89 17.30 2.69
CA LYS A 185 2.99 17.03 1.56
C LYS A 185 1.54 17.32 1.90
N THR A 186 0.75 17.59 0.86
CA THR A 186 -0.71 17.48 0.91
C THR A 186 -1.14 16.14 0.33
N TYR A 187 -2.26 15.62 0.80
CA TYR A 187 -2.74 14.30 0.42
C TYR A 187 -4.15 14.38 -0.14
N LYS A 188 -4.37 13.73 -1.29
CA LYS A 188 -5.71 13.45 -1.83
C LYS A 188 -5.93 11.94 -1.70
N ILE A 189 -6.92 11.56 -0.90
CA ILE A 189 -7.16 10.16 -0.54
C ILE A 189 -8.29 9.58 -1.38
N PHE A 190 -8.15 8.31 -1.76
CA PHE A 190 -9.15 7.55 -2.48
C PHE A 190 -9.28 6.17 -1.87
N TYR A 191 -10.49 5.65 -1.82
CA TYR A 191 -10.75 4.31 -1.32
C TYR A 191 -10.74 3.29 -2.48
N ILE A 192 -10.06 2.17 -2.27
CA ILE A 192 -10.29 0.94 -3.03
C ILE A 192 -10.61 -0.21 -2.06
N PRO A 193 -11.48 -1.16 -2.40
CA PRO A 193 -11.75 -2.30 -1.53
C PRO A 193 -10.48 -3.13 -1.30
N HIS A 194 -10.39 -3.78 -0.14
CA HIS A 194 -9.33 -4.76 0.14
C HIS A 194 -9.66 -6.10 -0.55
N TYR A 195 -8.64 -6.78 -1.09
CA TYR A 195 -8.77 -8.04 -1.86
C TYR A 195 -8.92 -9.30 -1.00
N SER A 196 -8.91 -9.19 0.33
CA SER A 196 -9.08 -10.33 1.23
C SER A 196 -10.49 -10.92 1.13
N GLY A 197 -10.61 -12.24 1.33
CA GLY A 197 -11.91 -12.91 1.28
C GLY A 197 -12.90 -12.44 2.35
N ALA A 198 -12.40 -11.99 3.50
CA ALA A 198 -13.23 -11.38 4.54
C ALA A 198 -13.93 -10.08 4.08
N ASN A 199 -13.44 -9.44 3.01
CA ASN A 199 -13.99 -8.20 2.47
C ASN A 199 -14.88 -8.41 1.22
N ASN A 200 -15.30 -9.65 0.93
CA ASN A 200 -16.16 -9.94 -0.22
C ASN A 200 -17.45 -9.10 -0.25
N GLY A 201 -18.04 -8.80 0.91
CA GLY A 201 -19.21 -7.91 1.00
C GLY A 201 -18.91 -6.48 0.55
N GLY A 202 -17.72 -5.96 0.89
CA GLY A 202 -17.27 -4.64 0.44
C GLY A 202 -17.05 -4.58 -1.08
N ILE A 203 -16.48 -5.65 -1.66
CA ILE A 203 -16.28 -5.75 -3.12
C ILE A 203 -17.64 -5.78 -3.84
N LYS A 204 -18.59 -6.57 -3.34
CA LYS A 204 -19.95 -6.65 -3.88
C LYS A 204 -20.65 -5.29 -3.90
N ASN A 205 -20.61 -4.57 -2.77
CA ASN A 205 -21.23 -3.25 -2.66
C ASN A 205 -20.66 -2.25 -3.67
N GLU A 206 -19.33 -2.27 -3.89
CA GLU A 206 -18.72 -1.40 -4.90
C GLU A 206 -19.07 -1.84 -6.33
N ALA A 207 -19.11 -3.15 -6.61
CA ALA A 207 -19.52 -3.66 -7.92
C ALA A 207 -20.94 -3.19 -8.29
N GLU A 208 -21.89 -3.27 -7.34
CA GLU A 208 -23.27 -2.81 -7.52
C GLU A 208 -23.35 -1.30 -7.80
N LYS A 209 -22.62 -0.48 -7.03
CA LYS A 209 -22.56 0.98 -7.26
C LYS A 209 -21.98 1.35 -8.62
N LEU A 210 -21.02 0.57 -9.10
CA LEU A 210 -20.34 0.80 -10.37
C LEU A 210 -21.08 0.19 -11.57
N GLY A 211 -22.05 -0.68 -11.33
CA GLY A 211 -22.74 -1.43 -12.39
C GLY A 211 -21.82 -2.41 -13.12
N VAL A 212 -20.89 -3.04 -12.41
CA VAL A 212 -19.92 -4.00 -12.97
C VAL A 212 -20.02 -5.37 -12.29
N GLU A 213 -19.35 -6.36 -12.86
CA GLU A 213 -19.25 -7.70 -12.28
C GLU A 213 -18.66 -7.66 -10.85
N ASN A 214 -19.18 -8.50 -9.95
CA ASN A 214 -18.64 -8.71 -8.61
C ASN A 214 -17.32 -9.51 -8.67
N TYR A 215 -16.31 -8.89 -9.25
CA TYR A 215 -14.97 -9.42 -9.42
C TYR A 215 -13.94 -8.33 -9.10
N TYR A 216 -13.05 -8.61 -8.15
CA TYR A 216 -12.14 -7.61 -7.60
C TYR A 216 -11.34 -6.83 -8.67
N PRO A 217 -10.67 -7.48 -9.63
CA PRO A 217 -9.94 -6.78 -10.68
C PRO A 217 -10.82 -5.83 -11.50
N THR A 218 -12.05 -6.24 -11.84
CA THR A 218 -13.01 -5.41 -12.60
C THR A 218 -13.42 -4.18 -11.79
N VAL A 219 -13.76 -4.37 -10.51
CA VAL A 219 -14.16 -3.30 -9.59
C VAL A 219 -13.04 -2.28 -9.45
N VAL A 220 -11.82 -2.72 -9.12
CA VAL A 220 -10.68 -1.83 -8.89
C VAL A 220 -10.26 -1.12 -10.17
N LYS A 221 -10.17 -1.80 -11.32
CA LYS A 221 -9.87 -1.14 -12.61
C LYS A 221 -10.85 -0.01 -12.92
N THR A 222 -12.14 -0.24 -12.64
CA THR A 222 -13.19 0.76 -12.84
C THR A 222 -13.03 1.95 -11.89
N ILE A 223 -12.73 1.70 -10.61
CA ILE A 223 -12.46 2.76 -9.63
C ILE A 223 -11.24 3.60 -10.06
N LEU A 224 -10.13 2.94 -10.42
CA LEU A 224 -8.91 3.63 -10.87
C LEU A 224 -9.18 4.50 -12.10
N LYS A 225 -10.00 4.01 -13.03
CA LYS A 225 -10.42 4.81 -14.20
C LYS A 225 -11.17 6.07 -13.77
N LYS A 226 -12.19 5.95 -12.91
CA LYS A 226 -12.94 7.12 -12.40
C LYS A 226 -12.03 8.13 -11.69
N ILE A 227 -11.14 7.63 -10.83
CA ILE A 227 -10.17 8.46 -10.10
C ILE A 227 -9.27 9.26 -11.06
N ARG A 228 -8.88 8.68 -12.20
CA ARG A 228 -8.10 9.40 -13.22
C ARG A 228 -8.91 10.46 -13.95
N ASP A 229 -10.19 10.20 -14.17
CA ASP A 229 -11.12 11.09 -14.88
C ASP A 229 -11.60 12.26 -14.00
N GLU A 230 -11.52 12.15 -12.67
CA GLU A 230 -11.81 13.22 -11.68
C GLU A 230 -10.70 14.30 -11.58
N GLN A 231 -9.98 14.56 -12.67
CA GLN A 231 -8.92 15.58 -12.76
C GLN A 231 -9.47 16.96 -13.14
#